data_AF-T1BY52-F1
#
_entry.id   AF-T1BY52-F1
#
_cell.length_a   1.000
_cell.length_b   1.000
_cell.length_c   1.000
_cell.angle_alpha   90.00
_cell.angle_beta   90.00
_cell.angle_gamma   90.00
#
_symmetry.space_group_name_H-M   'P 1'
#
loop_
_entity.id
_entity.type
_entity.pdbx_description
1 polymer ?
#
loop_
_entity_poly.entity_id
_entity_poly.type
_entity_poly.pdbx_seq_one_letter_code
_entity_poly.pdbx_strand_id
1 'polypeptide(L)'
;GRAEAESGYIKPLARCSASPEFARYLDGLTVHTSETRAEGQGPRGEAWREGHPVFIQDFREDPRMVPWRGSGEAILWGSCAALPLRRGGAVSAVLLLYDTQPWAFSHKVRDLLERMVVDIEFALDRFDLVAEKERAAAELRIAALAFEASGA
;
A
#
# COMPACT_ATOMS: atom_id res chain seq x y z
N GLY A 1 -2.16 -2.17 0.71
CA GLY A 1 -2.08 -2.95 1.95
C GLY A 1 -1.25 -2.20 2.97
N ARG A 2 -1.39 -2.51 4.26
CA ARG A 2 -0.65 -1.88 5.37
C ARG A 2 0.03 -2.95 6.20
N ALA A 3 1.28 -2.71 6.63
CA ALA A 3 1.97 -3.63 7.52
C ALA A 3 1.31 -3.61 8.91
N GLU A 4 1.10 -4.80 9.46
CA GLU A 4 0.78 -4.99 10.86
C GLU A 4 2.07 -4.95 11.67
N ALA A 5 2.14 -4.04 12.66
CA ALA A 5 3.37 -3.70 13.37
C ALA A 5 4.02 -4.88 14.10
N GLU A 6 3.22 -5.80 14.65
CA GLU A 6 3.71 -6.94 15.43
C GLU A 6 4.18 -8.11 14.56
N SER A 7 3.51 -8.34 13.44
CA SER A 7 3.69 -9.55 12.64
C SER A 7 4.53 -9.33 11.38
N GLY A 8 4.70 -8.09 10.94
CA GLY A 8 5.40 -7.76 9.68
C GLY A 8 4.62 -8.15 8.42
N TYR A 9 3.42 -8.73 8.54
CA TYR A 9 2.57 -9.04 7.39
C TYR A 9 1.82 -7.81 6.89
N ILE A 10 1.76 -7.66 5.57
CA ILE A 10 1.03 -6.58 4.90
C ILE A 10 -0.40 -7.05 4.65
N LYS A 11 -1.35 -6.50 5.41
CA LYS A 11 -2.78 -6.80 5.26
C LYS A 11 -3.40 -5.97 4.13
N PRO A 12 -4.24 -6.57 3.27
CA PRO A 12 -5.07 -5.82 2.32
C PRO A 12 -5.99 -4.85 3.08
N LEU A 13 -6.02 -3.58 2.65
CA LEU A 13 -6.96 -2.58 3.20
C LEU A 13 -8.22 -2.45 2.34
N ALA A 14 -8.07 -2.63 1.03
CA ALA A 14 -9.12 -2.62 0.04
C ALA A 14 -8.64 -3.43 -1.17
N ARG A 15 -9.58 -3.98 -1.94
CA ARG A 15 -9.32 -4.64 -3.22
C ARG A 15 -10.47 -4.37 -4.18
N CYS A 16 -10.15 -4.32 -5.48
CA CYS A 16 -11.12 -4.29 -6.55
C CYS A 16 -10.57 -5.12 -7.71
N SER A 17 -11.41 -5.94 -8.33
CA SER A 17 -11.07 -6.74 -9.50
C SER A 17 -12.31 -6.91 -10.35
N ALA A 18 -12.14 -6.81 -11.67
CA ALA A 18 -13.18 -7.15 -12.63
C ALA A 18 -13.34 -8.68 -12.83
N SER A 19 -12.34 -9.48 -12.44
CA SER A 19 -12.39 -10.95 -12.52
C SER A 19 -12.46 -11.59 -11.13
N PRO A 20 -13.41 -12.52 -10.89
CA PRO A 20 -13.50 -13.31 -9.66
C PRO A 20 -12.26 -14.17 -9.39
N GLU A 21 -11.59 -14.66 -10.42
CA GLU A 21 -10.35 -15.44 -10.32
C GLU A 21 -9.25 -14.59 -9.70
N PHE A 22 -9.07 -13.37 -10.19
CA PHE A 22 -8.12 -12.42 -9.61
C PHE A 22 -8.47 -12.04 -8.18
N ALA A 23 -9.76 -11.90 -7.86
CA ALA A 23 -10.17 -11.62 -6.50
C ALA A 23 -9.76 -12.75 -5.53
N ARG A 24 -9.95 -14.02 -5.92
CA ARG A 24 -9.55 -15.19 -5.12
C ARG A 24 -8.04 -15.28 -4.92
N TYR A 25 -7.25 -15.03 -5.96
CA TYR A 25 -5.79 -14.98 -5.81
C TYR A 25 -5.35 -13.96 -4.77
N LEU A 26 -5.94 -12.76 -4.83
CA LEU A 26 -5.61 -11.69 -3.89
C LEU A 26 -5.97 -12.05 -2.44
N ASP A 27 -6.89 -12.99 -2.21
CA ASP A 27 -7.24 -13.49 -0.88
C ASP A 27 -6.21 -14.47 -0.30
N GLY A 28 -5.56 -15.26 -1.16
CA GLY A 28 -4.51 -16.20 -0.75
C GLY A 28 -3.13 -15.53 -0.59
N LEU A 29 -2.97 -14.29 -1.05
CA LEU A 29 -1.67 -13.66 -1.14
C LEU A 29 -1.15 -13.17 0.22
N THR A 30 -0.19 -13.90 0.76
CA THR A 30 0.52 -13.52 1.99
C THR A 30 1.76 -12.71 1.63
N VAL A 31 1.87 -11.48 2.13
CA VAL A 31 3.05 -10.63 1.89
C VAL A 31 3.65 -10.16 3.22
N HIS A 32 4.97 -10.15 3.30
CA HIS A 32 5.71 -9.76 4.49
C HIS A 32 6.66 -8.58 4.19
N THR A 33 7.05 -7.80 5.20
CA THR A 33 7.95 -6.65 5.04
C THR A 33 9.42 -7.05 4.96
N SER A 34 9.84 -8.11 5.65
CA SER A 34 11.24 -8.61 5.63
C SER A 34 11.67 -9.22 4.30
N GLU A 35 12.87 -8.86 3.85
CA GLU A 35 13.56 -9.45 2.69
C GLU A 35 14.01 -10.89 2.92
N THR A 36 14.25 -11.28 4.18
CA THR A 36 14.70 -12.64 4.54
C THR A 36 13.63 -13.71 4.37
N ARG A 37 12.39 -13.30 4.09
CA ARG A 37 11.23 -14.18 3.89
C ARG A 37 10.83 -14.19 2.42
N ALA A 38 10.48 -15.35 1.90
CA ALA A 38 10.02 -15.48 0.51
C ALA A 38 8.80 -14.58 0.24
N GLU A 39 7.90 -14.45 1.22
CA GLU A 39 6.71 -13.60 1.16
C GLU A 39 7.02 -12.09 1.10
N GLY A 40 8.25 -11.68 1.40
CA GLY A 40 8.69 -10.28 1.32
C GLY A 40 9.63 -9.96 0.16
N GLN A 41 10.02 -10.94 -0.65
CA GLN A 41 10.89 -10.74 -1.81
C GLN A 41 10.13 -10.32 -3.08
N GLY A 42 8.80 -10.22 -3.02
CA GLY A 42 7.99 -9.71 -4.13
C GLY A 42 7.99 -8.19 -4.23
N PRO A 43 7.48 -7.63 -5.34
CA PRO A 43 7.49 -6.18 -5.62
C PRO A 43 6.79 -5.35 -4.53
N ARG A 44 5.79 -5.92 -3.85
CA ARG A 44 5.10 -5.26 -2.72
C ARG A 44 6.02 -5.10 -1.51
N GLY A 45 6.82 -6.11 -1.18
CA GLY A 45 7.75 -6.07 -0.05
C GLY A 45 8.94 -5.16 -0.35
N GLU A 46 9.46 -5.20 -1.58
CA GLU A 46 10.49 -4.29 -2.09
C GLU A 46 10.04 -2.83 -1.98
N ALA A 47 8.88 -2.48 -2.58
CA ALA A 47 8.32 -1.14 -2.50
C ALA A 47 8.08 -0.66 -1.06
N TRP A 48 7.67 -1.56 -0.16
CA TRP A 48 7.52 -1.25 1.27
C TRP A 48 8.85 -0.85 1.92
N ARG A 49 9.91 -1.63 1.69
CA ARG A 49 11.23 -1.44 2.33
C ARG A 49 11.98 -0.25 1.74
N GLU A 50 12.02 -0.17 0.43
CA GLU A 50 12.88 0.77 -0.30
C GLU A 50 12.18 2.12 -0.51
N GLY A 51 10.85 2.14 -0.44
CA GLY A 51 10.06 3.36 -0.58
C GLY A 51 10.02 3.91 -2.00
N HIS A 52 10.50 3.20 -3.02
CA HIS A 52 10.28 3.61 -4.41
C HIS A 52 9.26 2.71 -5.12
N PRO A 53 8.61 3.23 -6.18
CA PRO A 53 7.84 2.42 -7.10
C PRO A 53 8.63 1.21 -7.63
N VAL A 54 7.96 0.07 -7.73
CA VAL A 54 8.50 -1.15 -8.35
C VAL A 54 7.56 -1.58 -9.47
N PHE A 55 8.10 -1.71 -10.67
CA PHE A 55 7.33 -2.10 -11.86
C PHE A 55 7.85 -3.44 -12.39
N ILE A 56 6.94 -4.41 -12.51
CA ILE A 56 7.16 -5.70 -13.14
C ILE A 56 6.52 -5.67 -14.52
N GLN A 57 7.34 -5.67 -15.57
CA GLN A 57 6.85 -5.55 -16.95
C GLN A 57 6.36 -6.88 -17.52
N ASP A 58 6.97 -8.01 -17.17
CA ASP A 58 6.45 -9.33 -17.52
C ASP A 58 6.62 -10.28 -16.34
N PHE A 59 5.52 -10.75 -15.78
CA PHE A 59 5.52 -11.71 -14.66
C PHE A 59 6.29 -13.00 -14.96
N ARG A 60 6.29 -13.45 -16.23
CA ARG A 60 6.89 -14.71 -16.67
C ARG A 60 8.38 -14.58 -16.91
N GLU A 61 8.89 -13.36 -17.06
CA GLU A 61 10.32 -13.11 -17.30
C GLU A 61 11.01 -12.54 -16.05
N ASP A 62 10.32 -11.74 -15.23
CA ASP A 62 10.94 -11.08 -14.08
C ASP A 62 11.33 -12.08 -12.95
N PRO A 63 12.63 -12.20 -12.59
CA PRO A 63 13.09 -13.14 -11.56
C PRO A 63 12.46 -12.93 -10.18
N ARG A 64 12.06 -11.69 -9.85
CA ARG A 64 11.40 -11.38 -8.57
C ARG A 64 10.03 -12.06 -8.43
N MET A 65 9.45 -12.49 -9.55
CA MET A 65 8.19 -13.20 -9.55
C MET A 65 8.32 -14.71 -9.35
N VAL A 66 9.54 -15.28 -9.37
CA VAL A 66 9.77 -16.73 -9.23
C VAL A 66 9.05 -17.34 -8.01
N PRO A 67 9.10 -16.75 -6.79
CA PRO A 67 8.38 -17.29 -5.62
C PRO A 67 6.86 -17.34 -5.81
N TRP A 68 6.32 -16.50 -6.71
CA TRP A 68 4.90 -16.28 -6.94
C TRP A 68 4.38 -17.00 -8.18
N ARG A 69 5.26 -17.59 -9.02
CA ARG A 69 4.89 -18.35 -10.23
C ARG A 69 4.30 -19.73 -9.95
N GLY A 70 4.53 -20.28 -8.76
CA GLY A 70 4.13 -21.64 -8.39
C GLY A 70 2.63 -21.85 -8.16
N SER A 71 1.86 -20.78 -7.92
CA SER A 71 0.39 -20.85 -7.89
C SER A 71 -0.14 -20.88 -9.33
N GLY A 72 -0.99 -21.85 -9.70
CA GLY A 72 -1.57 -21.92 -11.06
C GLY A 72 -2.29 -20.64 -11.53
N GLU A 73 -2.64 -19.75 -10.61
CA GLU A 73 -3.18 -18.41 -10.85
C GLU A 73 -2.14 -17.39 -11.36
N ALA A 74 -0.84 -17.71 -11.28
CA ALA A 74 0.26 -16.89 -11.80
C ALA A 74 0.19 -16.74 -13.33
N ILE A 75 -0.51 -17.65 -14.01
CA ILE A 75 -0.67 -17.69 -15.46
C ILE A 75 -1.56 -16.53 -15.97
N LEU A 76 -2.32 -15.87 -15.10
CA LEU A 76 -3.25 -14.80 -15.47
C LEU A 76 -2.64 -13.39 -15.47
N TRP A 77 -1.40 -13.20 -14.98
CA TRP A 77 -0.80 -11.87 -14.83
C TRP A 77 0.17 -11.55 -15.96
N GLY A 78 0.03 -10.36 -16.53
CA GLY A 78 0.96 -9.81 -17.50
C GLY A 78 2.01 -8.94 -16.83
N SER A 79 1.57 -7.93 -16.09
CA SER A 79 2.44 -6.95 -15.43
C SER A 79 1.84 -6.44 -14.12
N CYS A 80 2.68 -5.88 -13.23
CA CYS A 80 2.19 -5.20 -12.03
C CYS A 80 3.04 -3.98 -11.65
N ALA A 81 2.44 -3.08 -10.87
CA ALA A 81 3.10 -1.98 -10.21
C ALA A 81 2.82 -2.02 -8.72
N ALA A 82 3.88 -1.89 -7.91
CA ALA A 82 3.79 -1.68 -6.48
C ALA A 82 4.26 -0.25 -6.17
N LEU A 83 3.34 0.55 -5.62
CA LEU A 83 3.52 1.97 -5.39
C LEU A 83 3.44 2.25 -3.88
N PRO A 84 4.54 2.65 -3.22
CA PRO A 84 4.50 2.98 -1.80
C PRO A 84 3.69 4.26 -1.58
N LEU A 85 2.92 4.28 -0.51
CA LEU A 85 2.16 5.43 -0.02
C LEU A 85 2.70 5.84 1.35
N ARG A 86 3.31 7.02 1.40
CA ARG A 86 3.81 7.63 2.63
C ARG A 86 2.73 8.39 3.38
N ARG A 87 2.93 8.46 4.69
CA ARG A 87 2.16 9.27 5.62
C ARG A 87 3.12 9.71 6.73
N GLY A 88 3.29 11.01 6.94
CA GLY A 88 4.32 11.54 7.84
C GLY A 88 5.75 11.16 7.43
N GLY A 89 6.01 11.06 6.11
CA GLY A 89 7.34 10.75 5.56
C GLY A 89 7.75 9.27 5.58
N ALA A 90 7.01 8.39 6.26
CA ALA A 90 7.27 6.95 6.30
C ALA A 90 6.27 6.18 5.43
N VAL A 91 6.70 5.07 4.82
CA VAL A 91 5.80 4.19 4.06
C VAL A 91 4.76 3.61 5.01
N SER A 92 3.50 3.91 4.75
CA SER A 92 2.34 3.50 5.57
C SER A 92 1.49 2.43 4.89
N ALA A 93 1.51 2.40 3.56
CA ALA A 93 0.82 1.43 2.74
C ALA A 93 1.55 1.23 1.40
N VAL A 94 1.18 0.17 0.68
CA VAL A 94 1.57 -0.02 -0.73
C VAL A 94 0.31 -0.24 -1.56
N LEU A 95 0.13 0.54 -2.61
CA LEU A 95 -0.89 0.40 -3.65
C LEU A 95 -0.37 -0.57 -4.73
N LEU A 96 -1.15 -1.60 -5.01
CA LEU A 96 -0.82 -2.60 -6.02
C LEU A 96 -1.78 -2.46 -7.20
N LEU A 97 -1.22 -2.44 -8.40
CA LEU A 97 -1.94 -2.42 -9.67
C LEU A 97 -1.46 -3.60 -10.51
N TYR A 98 -2.39 -4.25 -11.19
CA TYR A 98 -2.11 -5.41 -12.02
C TYR A 98 -2.76 -5.23 -13.38
N ASP A 99 -2.09 -5.74 -14.42
CA ASP A 99 -2.62 -5.84 -15.78
C ASP A 99 -2.39 -7.26 -16.31
N THR A 100 -3.29 -7.74 -17.17
CA THR A 100 -3.17 -9.05 -17.83
C THR A 100 -2.19 -9.01 -18.99
N GLN A 101 -1.89 -7.81 -19.51
CA GLN A 101 -0.91 -7.59 -20.57
C GLN A 101 0.48 -7.34 -19.97
N PRO A 102 1.53 -8.01 -20.49
CA PRO A 102 2.88 -7.60 -20.20
C PRO A 102 3.14 -6.21 -20.79
N TRP A 103 4.08 -5.47 -20.22
CA TRP A 103 4.51 -4.14 -20.64
C TRP A 103 3.43 -3.04 -20.57
N ALA A 104 2.36 -3.23 -19.80
CA ALA A 104 1.29 -2.24 -19.65
C ALA A 104 1.77 -0.91 -19.02
N PHE A 105 2.79 -0.97 -18.15
CA PHE A 105 3.35 0.22 -17.49
C PHE A 105 4.42 0.89 -18.35
N SER A 106 4.01 1.54 -19.43
CA SER A 106 4.87 2.44 -20.23
C SER A 106 5.37 3.63 -19.40
N HIS A 107 6.41 4.33 -19.86
CA HIS A 107 6.93 5.53 -19.18
C HIS A 107 5.82 6.53 -18.82
N LYS A 108 4.95 6.85 -19.78
CA LYS A 108 3.83 7.78 -19.55
C LYS A 108 2.86 7.30 -18.48
N VAL A 109 2.61 5.99 -18.41
CA VAL A 109 1.76 5.39 -17.36
C VAL A 109 2.45 5.47 -16.00
N ARG A 110 3.75 5.18 -15.93
CA ARG A 110 4.54 5.29 -14.70
C ARG A 110 4.52 6.73 -14.16
N ASP A 111 4.79 7.73 -15.01
CA ASP A 111 4.74 9.14 -14.63
C ASP A 111 3.37 9.59 -14.13
N LEU A 112 2.30 9.02 -14.70
CA LEU A 112 0.94 9.30 -14.23
C LEU A 112 0.71 8.70 -12.85
N LEU A 113 1.08 7.43 -12.66
CA LEU A 113 0.91 6.72 -11.40
C LEU A 113 1.73 7.36 -10.27
N GLU A 114 2.96 7.77 -10.55
CA GLU A 114 3.81 8.45 -9.59
C GLU A 114 3.23 9.80 -9.14
N ARG A 115 2.68 10.59 -10.07
CA ARG A 115 1.96 11.83 -9.70
C ARG A 115 0.71 11.55 -8.87
N MET A 116 -0.06 10.53 -9.23
CA MET A 116 -1.23 10.12 -8.45
C MET A 116 -0.86 9.71 -7.02
N VAL A 117 0.28 9.01 -6.85
CA VAL A 117 0.79 8.66 -5.52
C VAL A 117 1.07 9.91 -4.70
N VAL A 118 1.77 10.90 -5.28
CA VAL A 118 2.06 12.17 -4.58
C VAL A 118 0.78 12.88 -4.13
N ASP A 119 -0.24 12.93 -4.99
CA ASP A 119 -1.53 13.54 -4.66
C ASP A 119 -2.25 12.78 -3.51
N ILE A 120 -2.18 11.45 -3.51
CA ILE A 120 -2.75 10.60 -2.45
C ILE A 120 -2.00 10.81 -1.12
N GLU A 121 -0.67 10.80 -1.15
CA GLU A 121 0.17 11.03 0.03
C GLU A 121 -0.15 12.40 0.66
N PHE A 122 -0.23 13.46 -0.16
CA PHE A 122 -0.61 14.79 0.29
C PHE A 122 -2.00 14.83 0.94
N ALA A 123 -2.99 14.14 0.35
CA ALA A 123 -4.33 14.06 0.92
C ALA A 123 -4.35 13.33 2.28
N LEU A 124 -3.59 12.23 2.41
CA LEU A 124 -3.48 11.47 3.65
C LEU A 124 -2.86 12.32 4.77
N ASP A 125 -1.77 13.02 4.50
CA ASP A 125 -1.12 13.92 5.47
C ASP A 125 -2.06 15.07 5.86
N ARG A 126 -2.85 15.60 4.93
CA ARG A 126 -3.84 16.63 5.24
C ARG A 126 -4.95 16.11 6.14
N PHE A 127 -5.45 14.89 5.93
CA PHE A 127 -6.46 14.30 6.79
C PHE A 127 -5.97 14.11 8.22
N ASP A 128 -4.70 13.75 8.40
CA ASP A 128 -4.08 13.65 9.72
C ASP A 128 -4.02 14.98 10.44
N LEU A 129 -3.55 16.00 9.74
CA LEU A 129 -3.45 17.33 10.29
C LEU A 129 -4.81 17.87 10.74
N VAL A 130 -5.86 17.60 9.96
CA VAL A 130 -7.22 18.01 10.31
C VAL A 130 -7.71 17.24 11.55
N ALA A 131 -7.55 15.91 11.56
CA ALA A 131 -7.96 15.08 12.69
C ALA A 131 -7.23 15.43 14.00
N GLU A 132 -5.94 15.76 13.92
CA GLU A 132 -5.15 16.21 15.09
C GLU A 132 -5.68 17.54 15.63
N LYS A 133 -5.94 18.51 14.75
CA LYS A 133 -6.52 19.81 15.15
C LYS A 133 -7.87 19.67 15.82
N GLU A 134 -8.74 18.81 15.30
CA GLU A 134 -10.06 18.55 15.88
C GLU A 134 -9.95 17.91 17.28
N ARG A 135 -9.02 16.97 17.47
CA ARG A 135 -8.76 16.37 18.79
C ARG A 135 -8.24 17.38 19.79
N ALA A 136 -7.24 18.19 19.42
CA ALA A 136 -6.68 19.21 20.29
C ALA A 136 -7.74 20.25 20.70
N ALA A 137 -8.62 20.65 19.76
CA ALA A 137 -9.72 21.55 20.06
C ALA A 137 -10.76 20.94 21.03
N ALA A 138 -11.07 19.64 20.86
CA ALA A 138 -11.98 18.92 21.76
C ALA A 138 -11.41 18.80 23.19
N GLU A 139 -10.13 18.46 23.32
CA GLU A 139 -9.44 18.35 24.61
C GLU A 139 -9.41 19.68 25.35
N LEU A 140 -9.08 20.77 24.66
CA LEU A 140 -9.09 22.11 25.26
C LEU A 140 -10.49 22.50 25.75
N ARG A 141 -11.53 22.13 24.99
CA ARG A 141 -12.91 22.40 25.37
C ARG A 141 -13.34 21.60 26.61
N ILE A 142 -12.95 20.33 26.69
CA ILE A 142 -13.21 19.49 27.87
C ILE A 142 -12.48 20.04 29.10
N ALA A 143 -11.21 20.43 28.95
CA ALA A 143 -10.43 21.02 30.04
C ALA A 143 -11.03 22.34 30.54
N ALA A 144 -11.50 23.21 29.65
CA ALA A 144 -12.17 24.46 30.00
C ALA A 144 -13.46 24.21 30.81
N LEU A 145 -14.31 23.28 30.37
CA LEU A 145 -15.53 22.90 31.09
C LEU A 145 -15.24 22.29 32.46
N ALA A 146 -14.21 21.44 32.57
CA ALA A 146 -13.80 20.84 33.84
C ALA A 146 -13.27 21.88 34.83
N PHE A 147 -12.53 22.88 34.35
CA PHE A 147 -12.06 24.00 35.17
C PHE A 147 -13.22 24.86 35.68
N GLU A 148 -14.18 25.21 34.81
CA GLU A 148 -15.37 25.96 35.19
C GLU A 148 -16.23 25.21 36.22
N ALA A 149 -16.38 23.88 36.08
CA ALA A 149 -17.15 23.05 37.00
C ALA A 149 -16.45 22.78 38.36
N SER A 150 -15.11 22.92 38.43
CA SER A 150 -14.33 22.71 39.66
C SER A 150 -14.05 24.01 40.43
N GLY A 151 -14.35 25.17 39.84
CA GLY A 151 -14.15 26.51 40.42
C GLY A 151 -15.42 27.13 41.04
N ALA A 152 -16.52 26.39 41.12
CA ALA A 152 -17.78 26.77 41.79
C ALA A 152 -18.04 25.88 43.00
#